data_AF-A0A1G3QR41-F1
#
_entry.id   AF-A0A1G3QR41-F1
#
_cell.length_a   1.000
_cell.length_b   1.000
_cell.length_c   1.000
_cell.angle_alpha   90.00
_cell.angle_beta   90.00
_cell.angle_gamma   90.00
#
_symmetry.space_group_name_H-M   'P 1'
#
loop_
_entity.id
_entity.type
_entity.pdbx_description
1 polymer ?
#
loop_
_entity_poly.entity_id
_entity_poly.type
_entity_poly.pdbx_seq_one_letter_code
_entity_poly.pdbx_strand_id
1 'polypeptide(L)'
;MKKTKAGSKKGASKKSGVKKAAHKQKSAAKAASLLNELKKLAGAMAEEDLDTLVDRARILIHNRDVLESAGRLKKAAESLARKQGAREQYALKVKVREAADLSYFFIDFYGYENFFSRDEMRKIVKMCNASADGADAGRRLFNWFKNDRSDVLKNTGLESSRDPILGVIYDYIIRNYSVKK
;
A
#
# COMPACT_ATOMS: atom_id res chain seq x y z
N MET A 1 21.20 25.55 50.31
CA MET A 1 20.68 24.33 49.62
C MET A 1 19.51 24.70 48.70
N LYS A 2 19.45 24.06 47.52
CA LYS A 2 18.41 24.13 46.44
C LYS A 2 18.54 25.30 45.45
N LYS A 3 18.50 25.12 44.13
CA LYS A 3 18.78 24.03 43.17
C LYS A 3 18.80 24.75 41.80
N THR A 4 19.80 24.48 40.96
CA THR A 4 20.02 25.12 39.66
C THR A 4 19.12 24.57 38.55
N LYS A 5 18.84 25.45 37.58
CA LYS A 5 18.08 25.23 36.32
C LYS A 5 18.81 24.31 35.34
N ALA A 6 18.06 23.45 34.65
CA ALA A 6 18.31 22.92 33.32
C ALA A 6 16.95 22.42 32.79
N GLY A 7 16.48 22.67 31.58
CA GLY A 7 17.15 22.98 30.32
C GLY A 7 16.43 22.16 29.24
N SER A 8 15.51 22.82 28.53
CA SER A 8 14.59 22.26 27.54
C SER A 8 15.29 21.50 26.40
N LYS A 9 14.97 20.22 26.20
CA LYS A 9 15.28 19.49 24.96
C LYS A 9 14.05 19.47 24.04
N LYS A 10 14.04 20.36 23.06
CA LYS A 10 13.11 20.35 21.92
C LYS A 10 13.93 20.46 20.63
N GLY A 11 13.88 19.42 19.80
CA GLY A 11 14.51 19.34 18.48
C GLY A 11 14.86 17.90 18.14
N ALA A 12 14.67 17.35 16.95
CA ALA A 12 14.27 17.93 15.68
C ALA A 12 13.88 16.80 14.71
N SER A 13 12.65 16.79 14.18
CA SER A 13 12.25 15.86 13.11
C SER A 13 11.17 16.45 12.19
N LYS A 14 11.42 17.61 11.56
CA LYS A 14 10.64 18.11 10.40
C LYS A 14 11.53 18.93 9.46
N LYS A 15 12.37 18.27 8.66
CA LYS A 15 13.19 18.93 7.61
C LYS A 15 13.01 18.34 6.19
N SER A 16 11.95 17.57 5.96
CA SER A 16 11.64 16.99 4.64
C SER A 16 10.64 17.81 3.80
N GLY A 17 9.93 18.79 4.38
CA GLY A 17 8.93 19.61 3.67
C GLY A 17 9.48 20.80 2.89
N VAL A 18 10.53 21.46 3.39
CA VAL A 18 11.01 22.76 2.86
C VAL A 18 11.71 22.62 1.50
N LYS A 19 12.43 21.51 1.26
CA LYS A 19 13.17 21.31 -0.01
C LYS A 19 12.24 21.10 -1.23
N LYS A 20 11.03 20.59 -1.03
CA LYS A 20 10.09 20.30 -2.14
C LYS A 20 9.35 21.56 -2.61
N ALA A 21 9.10 22.52 -1.71
CA ALA A 21 8.44 23.80 -2.04
C ALA A 21 9.36 24.77 -2.80
N ALA A 22 10.62 24.91 -2.37
CA ALA A 22 11.59 25.80 -3.00
C ALA A 22 11.96 25.38 -4.44
N HIS A 23 12.00 24.08 -4.72
CA HIS A 23 12.27 23.57 -6.07
C HIS A 23 11.11 23.82 -7.03
N LYS A 24 9.86 23.69 -6.55
CA LYS A 24 8.65 23.98 -7.33
C LYS A 24 8.54 25.46 -7.70
N GLN A 25 8.89 26.38 -6.78
CA GLN A 25 8.91 27.82 -7.03
C GLN A 25 9.96 28.26 -8.07
N LYS A 26 11.18 27.70 -8.03
CA LYS A 26 12.22 28.00 -9.03
C LYS A 26 11.85 27.53 -10.44
N SER A 27 11.15 26.39 -10.55
CA SER A 27 10.70 25.87 -11.85
C SER A 27 9.61 26.73 -12.51
N ALA A 28 8.70 27.30 -11.71
CA ALA A 28 7.61 28.13 -12.20
C ALA A 28 8.10 29.51 -12.70
N ALA A 29 9.06 30.12 -11.99
CA ALA A 29 9.67 31.38 -12.42
C ALA A 29 10.45 31.24 -13.74
N LYS A 30 11.17 30.13 -13.92
CA LYS A 30 11.89 29.83 -15.18
C LYS A 30 10.92 29.56 -16.33
N ALA A 31 9.83 28.84 -16.09
CA ALA A 31 8.80 28.60 -17.10
C ALA A 31 8.14 29.90 -17.58
N ALA A 32 7.81 30.82 -16.65
CA ALA A 32 7.24 32.12 -16.99
C ALA A 32 8.20 32.99 -17.84
N SER A 33 9.51 32.96 -17.53
CA SER A 33 10.54 33.65 -18.32
C SER A 33 10.61 33.12 -19.76
N LEU A 34 10.65 31.79 -19.92
CA LEU A 34 10.72 31.15 -21.23
C LEU A 34 9.47 31.40 -22.07
N LEU A 35 8.30 31.46 -21.43
CA LEU A 35 7.02 31.74 -22.11
C LEU A 35 6.98 33.18 -22.64
N ASN A 36 7.51 34.14 -21.87
CA ASN A 36 7.62 35.53 -22.31
C ASN A 36 8.63 35.68 -23.46
N GLU A 37 9.75 34.98 -23.41
CA GLU A 37 10.75 34.96 -24.48
C GLU A 37 10.19 34.34 -25.76
N LEU A 38 9.47 33.22 -25.63
CA LEU A 38 8.81 32.55 -26.75
C LEU A 38 7.72 33.42 -27.39
N LYS A 39 6.96 34.18 -26.59
CA LYS A 39 5.99 35.16 -27.12
C LYS A 39 6.65 36.30 -27.90
N LYS A 40 7.79 36.81 -27.42
CA LYS A 40 8.54 37.86 -28.12
C LYS A 40 9.08 37.36 -29.46
N LEU A 41 9.64 36.14 -29.47
CA LEU A 41 10.17 35.53 -30.69
C LEU A 41 9.04 35.20 -31.68
N ALA A 42 7.94 34.61 -31.20
CA ALA A 42 6.77 34.29 -32.02
C ALA A 42 6.17 35.51 -32.73
N GLY A 43 6.18 36.68 -32.09
CA GLY A 43 5.68 37.92 -32.69
C GLY A 43 6.50 38.45 -33.87
N ALA A 44 7.72 37.95 -34.08
CA ALA A 44 8.61 38.34 -35.18
C ALA A 44 8.77 37.22 -36.23
N MET A 45 8.05 36.11 -36.10
CA MET A 45 8.16 34.94 -36.98
C MET A 45 7.10 34.97 -38.09
N ALA A 46 7.43 34.35 -39.23
CA ALA A 46 6.47 34.12 -40.30
C ALA A 46 5.43 33.06 -39.89
N GLU A 47 4.27 33.07 -40.54
CA GLU A 47 3.16 32.15 -40.26
C GLU A 47 3.58 30.68 -40.42
N GLU A 48 4.36 30.37 -41.45
CA GLU A 48 4.88 29.02 -41.73
C GLU A 48 5.78 28.50 -40.60
N ASP A 49 6.66 29.37 -40.06
CA ASP A 49 7.53 29.01 -38.94
C ASP A 49 6.74 28.84 -37.63
N LEU A 50 5.68 29.62 -37.44
CA LEU A 50 4.77 29.48 -36.29
C LEU A 50 4.01 28.15 -36.31
N ASP A 51 3.57 27.70 -37.48
CA ASP A 51 2.88 26.41 -37.64
C ASP A 51 3.80 25.24 -37.26
N THR A 52 5.06 25.26 -37.73
CA THR A 52 6.05 24.23 -37.33
C THR A 52 6.32 24.21 -35.82
N LEU A 53 6.29 25.37 -35.17
CA LEU A 53 6.47 25.48 -33.72
C LEU A 53 5.27 24.88 -32.96
N VAL A 54 4.05 25.12 -33.45
CA VAL A 54 2.83 24.53 -32.90
C VAL A 54 2.83 23.01 -33.06
N ASP A 55 3.23 22.50 -34.23
CA ASP A 55 3.32 21.06 -34.47
C ASP A 55 4.34 20.39 -33.52
N ARG A 56 5.54 20.96 -33.40
CA ARG A 56 6.56 20.49 -32.45
C ARG A 56 6.06 20.52 -31.01
N ALA A 57 5.32 21.56 -30.62
CA ALA A 57 4.73 21.64 -29.28
C ALA A 57 3.70 20.54 -29.02
N ARG A 58 2.86 20.21 -30.02
CA ARG A 58 1.89 19.10 -29.95
C ARG A 58 2.60 17.75 -29.78
N ILE A 59 3.66 17.51 -30.55
CA ILE A 59 4.48 16.29 -30.44
C ILE A 59 5.08 16.16 -29.02
N LEU A 60 5.63 17.26 -28.48
CA LEU A 60 6.22 17.25 -27.13
C LEU A 60 5.17 16.96 -26.03
N ILE A 61 3.97 17.51 -26.15
CA ILE A 61 2.86 17.23 -25.22
C ILE A 61 2.47 15.75 -25.31
N HIS A 62 2.26 15.23 -26.52
CA HIS A 62 1.89 13.84 -26.73
C HIS A 62 2.95 12.87 -26.17
N ASN A 63 4.23 13.12 -26.45
CA ASN A 63 5.33 12.30 -25.94
C ASN A 63 5.38 12.28 -24.41
N ARG A 64 5.17 13.43 -23.76
CA ARG A 64 5.10 13.51 -22.30
C ARG A 64 3.97 12.65 -21.76
N ASP A 65 2.79 12.74 -22.35
CA ASP A 65 1.59 12.05 -21.87
C ASP A 65 1.70 10.52 -22.08
N VAL A 66 2.31 10.09 -23.19
CA VAL A 66 2.65 8.67 -23.44
C VAL A 66 3.67 8.15 -22.42
N LEU A 67 4.75 8.90 -22.17
CA LEU A 67 5.78 8.50 -21.19
C LEU A 67 5.23 8.47 -19.76
N GLU A 68 4.35 9.40 -19.40
CA GLU A 68 3.72 9.42 -18.09
C GLU A 68 2.76 8.24 -17.92
N SER A 69 1.95 7.95 -18.94
CA SER A 69 1.03 6.82 -18.95
C SER A 69 1.80 5.49 -18.85
N ALA A 70 2.85 5.31 -19.65
CA ALA A 70 3.72 4.14 -19.60
C ALA A 70 4.44 4.01 -18.25
N GLY A 71 4.92 5.12 -17.68
CA GLY A 71 5.56 5.15 -16.37
C GLY A 71 4.59 4.81 -15.23
N ARG A 72 3.32 5.24 -15.32
CA ARG A 72 2.26 4.89 -14.37
C ARG A 72 1.92 3.40 -14.43
N LEU A 73 1.78 2.86 -15.64
CA LEU A 73 1.51 1.43 -15.85
C LEU A 73 2.67 0.56 -15.33
N LYS A 74 3.93 0.94 -15.64
CA LYS A 74 5.11 0.22 -15.14
C LYS A 74 5.19 0.22 -13.61
N LYS A 75 4.96 1.37 -12.96
CA LYS A 75 4.93 1.46 -11.49
C LYS A 75 3.80 0.66 -10.87
N ALA A 76 2.62 0.63 -11.51
CA ALA A 76 1.51 -0.19 -11.07
C ALA A 76 1.84 -1.69 -11.18
N ALA A 77 2.42 -2.12 -12.31
CA ALA A 77 2.85 -3.49 -12.53
C ALA A 77 3.96 -3.92 -11.55
N GLU A 78 4.97 -3.09 -11.31
CA GLU A 78 6.03 -3.38 -10.33
C GLU A 78 5.49 -3.45 -8.90
N SER A 79 4.53 -2.59 -8.54
CA SER A 79 3.84 -2.62 -7.25
C SER A 79 3.02 -3.89 -7.07
N LEU A 80 2.31 -4.33 -8.11
CA LEU A 80 1.56 -5.59 -8.11
C LEU A 80 2.50 -6.79 -8.02
N ALA A 81 3.58 -6.83 -8.79
CA ALA A 81 4.58 -7.90 -8.75
C ALA A 81 5.24 -8.00 -7.36
N ARG A 82 5.59 -6.87 -6.74
CA ARG A 82 6.12 -6.86 -5.36
C ARG A 82 5.11 -7.37 -4.34
N LYS A 83 3.82 -6.98 -4.47
CA LYS A 83 2.76 -7.48 -3.60
C LYS A 83 2.54 -8.99 -3.79
N GLN A 84 2.59 -9.49 -5.02
CA GLN A 84 2.48 -10.91 -5.33
C GLN A 84 3.66 -11.70 -4.76
N GLY A 85 4.91 -11.25 -4.98
CA GLY A 85 6.09 -11.91 -4.42
C GLY A 85 6.09 -11.93 -2.89
N ALA A 86 5.70 -10.83 -2.24
CA ALA A 86 5.51 -10.81 -0.79
C ALA A 86 4.44 -11.82 -0.37
N ARG A 87 3.29 -11.85 -1.06
CA ARG A 87 2.18 -12.75 -0.76
C ARG A 87 2.55 -14.23 -0.91
N GLU A 88 3.36 -14.60 -1.90
CA GLU A 88 3.89 -15.96 -2.04
C GLU A 88 4.80 -16.34 -0.88
N GLN A 89 5.68 -15.43 -0.45
CA GLN A 89 6.53 -15.65 0.72
C GLN A 89 5.73 -15.86 2.01
N TYR A 90 4.60 -15.15 2.18
CA TYR A 90 3.72 -15.34 3.33
C TYR A 90 2.82 -16.57 3.18
N ALA A 91 2.43 -16.97 1.96
CA ALA A 91 1.69 -18.20 1.72
C ALA A 91 2.47 -19.44 2.16
N LEU A 92 3.79 -19.46 1.97
CA LEU A 92 4.65 -20.53 2.48
C LEU A 92 4.67 -20.63 4.02
N LYS A 93 4.27 -19.55 4.71
CA LYS A 93 4.25 -19.43 6.17
C LYS A 93 2.88 -19.67 6.79
N VAL A 94 1.88 -19.97 5.97
CA VAL A 94 0.53 -20.34 6.40
C VAL A 94 0.27 -21.78 5.99
N LYS A 95 -0.12 -22.60 6.97
CA LYS A 95 -0.62 -23.94 6.70
C LYS A 95 -1.90 -24.13 7.46
N VAL A 96 -2.88 -24.75 6.82
CA VAL A 96 -4.14 -25.13 7.47
C VAL A 96 -4.25 -26.64 7.40
N ARG A 97 -4.47 -27.27 8.56
CA ARG A 97 -4.72 -28.71 8.67
C ARG A 97 -6.07 -28.94 9.33
N GLU A 98 -6.77 -29.93 8.81
CA GLU A 98 -8.09 -30.33 9.29
C GLU A 98 -7.96 -31.65 10.02
N ALA A 99 -8.68 -31.80 11.14
CA ALA A 99 -8.90 -33.11 11.73
C ALA A 99 -9.71 -33.99 10.76
N ALA A 100 -9.51 -35.31 10.80
CA ALA A 100 -10.21 -36.25 9.92
C ALA A 100 -11.75 -36.18 10.04
N ASP A 101 -12.25 -35.74 11.19
CA ASP A 101 -13.68 -35.59 11.51
C ASP A 101 -14.18 -34.13 11.39
N LEU A 102 -13.33 -33.19 10.98
CA LEU A 102 -13.61 -31.75 10.90
C LEU A 102 -14.05 -31.12 12.24
N SER A 103 -13.70 -31.74 13.37
CA SER A 103 -14.04 -31.23 14.70
C SER A 103 -13.16 -30.06 15.14
N TYR A 104 -11.91 -30.03 14.67
CA TYR A 104 -10.96 -28.96 14.91
C TYR A 104 -10.04 -28.72 13.71
N PHE A 105 -9.42 -27.53 13.73
CA PHE A 105 -8.59 -26.98 12.68
C PHE A 105 -7.31 -26.46 13.30
N PHE A 106 -6.18 -26.72 12.64
CA PHE A 106 -4.90 -26.11 12.97
C PHE A 106 -4.57 -25.08 11.92
N ILE A 107 -4.25 -23.85 12.35
CA ILE A 107 -3.75 -22.80 11.47
C ILE A 107 -2.36 -22.41 11.97
N ASP A 108 -1.37 -22.68 11.14
CA ASP A 108 0.01 -22.27 11.38
C ASP A 108 0.20 -20.84 10.89
N PHE A 109 0.63 -19.95 11.79
CA PHE A 109 1.05 -18.60 11.45
C PHE A 109 2.54 -18.48 11.77
N TYR A 110 3.36 -18.14 10.77
CA TYR A 110 4.80 -17.98 10.97
C TYR A 110 5.49 -19.21 11.60
N GLY A 111 4.93 -20.41 11.40
CA GLY A 111 5.44 -21.67 11.99
C GLY A 111 4.94 -21.97 13.40
N TYR A 112 4.05 -21.15 13.96
CA TYR A 112 3.36 -21.43 15.22
C TYR A 112 1.98 -22.00 14.95
N GLU A 113 1.75 -23.22 15.41
CA GLU A 113 0.47 -23.90 15.27
C GLU A 113 -0.55 -23.36 16.27
N ASN A 114 -1.72 -22.97 15.77
CA ASN A 114 -2.83 -22.51 16.58
C ASN A 114 -4.02 -23.42 16.37
N PHE A 115 -4.55 -23.94 17.47
CA PHE A 115 -5.75 -24.76 17.48
C PHE A 115 -7.01 -23.89 17.43
N PHE A 116 -7.96 -24.27 16.59
CA PHE A 116 -9.29 -23.67 16.49
C PHE A 116 -10.35 -24.78 16.48
N SER A 117 -11.38 -24.61 17.31
CA SER A 117 -12.58 -25.42 17.26
C SER A 117 -13.37 -25.16 15.98
N ARG A 118 -14.28 -26.09 15.63
CA ARG A 118 -15.20 -25.91 14.50
C ARG A 118 -16.04 -24.64 14.57
N ASP A 119 -16.48 -24.25 15.77
CA ASP A 119 -17.30 -23.04 15.94
C ASP A 119 -16.47 -21.76 15.72
N GLU A 120 -15.22 -21.74 16.20
CA GLU A 120 -14.29 -20.65 15.93
C GLU A 120 -13.96 -20.57 14.43
N MET A 121 -13.70 -21.71 13.80
CA MET A 121 -13.46 -21.76 12.35
C MET A 121 -14.66 -21.22 11.58
N ARG A 122 -15.89 -21.56 11.98
CA ARG A 122 -17.10 -20.99 11.38
C ARG A 122 -17.18 -19.46 11.54
N LYS A 123 -16.78 -18.92 12.70
CA LYS A 123 -16.70 -17.46 12.91
C LYS A 123 -15.66 -16.84 11.97
N ILE A 124 -14.48 -17.42 11.84
CA ILE A 124 -13.42 -16.98 10.92
C ILE A 124 -13.93 -16.96 9.48
N VAL A 125 -14.53 -18.06 9.01
CA VAL A 125 -15.09 -18.18 7.66
C VAL A 125 -16.19 -17.15 7.43
N LYS A 126 -17.09 -16.93 8.40
CA LYS A 126 -18.15 -15.92 8.31
C LYS A 126 -17.59 -14.50 8.24
N MET A 127 -16.56 -14.18 9.03
CA MET A 127 -15.91 -12.86 8.97
C MET A 127 -15.24 -12.63 7.62
N CYS A 128 -14.53 -13.64 7.08
CA CYS A 128 -13.89 -13.54 5.77
C CYS A 128 -14.93 -13.35 4.66
N ASN A 129 -16.01 -14.13 4.65
CA ASN A 129 -17.07 -14.01 3.64
C ASN A 129 -17.87 -12.69 3.75
N ALA A 130 -17.97 -12.10 4.94
CA ALA A 130 -18.65 -10.82 5.16
C ALA A 130 -17.77 -9.59 4.88
N SER A 131 -16.49 -9.79 4.55
CA SER A 131 -15.54 -8.71 4.26
C SER A 131 -15.50 -8.39 2.76
N ALA A 132 -15.32 -7.10 2.46
CA ALA A 132 -15.25 -6.63 1.07
C ALA A 132 -13.89 -6.92 0.41
N ASP A 133 -12.81 -6.88 1.20
CA ASP A 133 -11.46 -7.16 0.75
C ASP A 133 -10.59 -7.77 1.87
N GLY A 134 -9.38 -8.21 1.52
CA GLY A 134 -8.44 -8.79 2.49
C GLY A 134 -7.95 -7.82 3.57
N ALA A 135 -8.01 -6.50 3.35
CA ALA A 135 -7.62 -5.51 4.35
C ALA A 135 -8.73 -5.24 5.38
N ASP A 136 -10.00 -5.35 4.98
CA ASP A 136 -11.15 -5.39 5.89
C ASP A 136 -11.16 -6.70 6.67
N ALA A 137 -10.98 -7.84 5.99
CA ALA A 137 -10.90 -9.14 6.66
C ALA A 137 -9.77 -9.20 7.68
N GLY A 138 -8.57 -8.71 7.34
CA GLY A 138 -7.45 -8.63 8.27
C GLY A 138 -7.76 -7.80 9.52
N ARG A 139 -8.48 -6.68 9.37
CA ARG A 139 -8.95 -5.88 10.51
C ARG A 139 -9.94 -6.64 11.40
N ARG A 140 -10.91 -7.33 10.81
CA ARG A 140 -11.90 -8.12 11.56
C ARG A 140 -11.27 -9.31 12.27
N LEU A 141 -10.42 -10.06 11.57
CA LEU A 141 -9.68 -11.19 12.13
C LEU A 141 -8.77 -10.74 13.27
N PHE A 142 -7.99 -9.68 13.09
CA PHE A 142 -7.10 -9.15 14.14
C PHE A 142 -7.88 -8.70 15.37
N ASN A 143 -9.01 -8.01 15.19
CA ASN A 143 -9.84 -7.58 16.30
C ASN A 143 -10.47 -8.76 17.04
N TRP A 144 -10.91 -9.79 16.31
CA TRP A 144 -11.43 -11.01 16.92
C TRP A 144 -10.35 -11.77 17.68
N PHE A 145 -9.15 -11.94 17.12
CA PHE A 145 -8.02 -12.51 17.85
C PHE A 145 -7.70 -11.69 19.10
N LYS A 146 -7.74 -10.37 19.03
CA LYS A 146 -7.48 -9.53 20.20
C LYS A 146 -8.47 -9.77 21.34
N ASN A 147 -9.74 -10.01 21.03
CA ASN A 147 -10.81 -10.14 22.02
C ASN A 147 -10.98 -11.59 22.52
N ASP A 148 -11.02 -12.55 21.61
CA ASP A 148 -11.37 -13.95 21.90
C ASP A 148 -10.14 -14.85 21.99
N ARG A 149 -9.07 -14.52 21.26
CA ARG A 149 -7.91 -15.41 21.04
C ARG A 149 -6.56 -14.68 21.12
N SER A 150 -6.38 -13.94 22.21
CA SER A 150 -5.19 -13.10 22.40
C SER A 150 -3.89 -13.93 22.51
N ASP A 151 -4.02 -15.21 22.83
CA ASP A 151 -2.95 -16.22 22.77
C ASP A 151 -2.33 -16.32 21.38
N VAL A 152 -3.16 -16.32 20.33
CA VAL A 152 -2.71 -16.40 18.93
C VAL A 152 -1.81 -15.20 18.63
N LEU A 153 -2.23 -13.99 18.99
CA LEU A 153 -1.43 -12.78 18.72
C LEU A 153 -0.07 -12.81 19.43
N LYS A 154 -0.03 -13.28 20.68
CA LYS A 154 1.20 -13.35 21.49
C LYS A 154 2.17 -14.40 20.97
N ASN A 155 1.66 -15.58 20.61
CA ASN A 155 2.49 -16.70 20.17
C ASN A 155 3.05 -16.47 18.77
N THR A 156 2.27 -15.88 17.86
CA THR A 156 2.64 -15.74 16.45
C THR A 156 3.35 -14.42 16.14
N GLY A 157 3.43 -13.49 17.10
CA GLY A 157 3.97 -12.15 16.89
C GLY A 157 3.11 -11.27 15.98
N LEU A 158 1.80 -11.52 15.92
CA LEU A 158 0.88 -10.70 15.14
C LEU A 158 0.59 -9.39 15.87
N GLU A 159 1.28 -8.32 15.47
CA GLU A 159 1.18 -7.01 16.14
C GLU A 159 0.19 -6.06 15.49
N SER A 160 -0.21 -6.31 14.24
CA SER A 160 -0.99 -5.35 13.44
C SER A 160 -2.10 -6.00 12.62
N SER A 161 -3.21 -5.28 12.50
CA SER A 161 -4.33 -5.60 11.59
C SER A 161 -3.99 -5.50 10.10
N ARG A 162 -2.82 -4.94 9.77
CA ARG A 162 -2.31 -4.83 8.41
C ARG A 162 -1.25 -5.88 8.09
N ASP A 163 -1.07 -6.87 8.97
CA ASP A 163 -0.12 -7.94 8.71
C ASP A 163 -0.51 -8.70 7.42
N PRO A 164 0.42 -8.85 6.46
CA PRO A 164 0.14 -9.54 5.20
C PRO A 164 -0.38 -10.97 5.37
N ILE A 165 -0.03 -11.67 6.45
CA ILE A 165 -0.44 -13.06 6.69
C ILE A 165 -1.96 -13.18 6.89
N LEU A 166 -2.60 -12.14 7.44
CA LEU A 166 -4.05 -12.11 7.63
C LEU A 166 -4.77 -12.04 6.28
N GLY A 167 -4.20 -11.33 5.31
CA GLY A 167 -4.68 -11.31 3.94
C GLY A 167 -4.52 -12.68 3.27
N VAL A 168 -3.37 -13.33 3.44
CA VAL A 168 -3.12 -14.68 2.92
C VAL A 168 -4.14 -15.68 3.47
N ILE A 169 -4.43 -15.63 4.77
CA ILE A 169 -5.43 -16.50 5.39
C ILE A 169 -6.82 -16.20 4.87
N TYR A 170 -7.21 -14.94 4.78
CA TYR A 170 -8.49 -14.55 4.15
C TYR A 170 -8.66 -15.20 2.77
N ASP A 171 -7.62 -15.12 1.94
CA ASP A 171 -7.64 -15.70 0.60
C ASP A 171 -7.69 -17.23 0.61
N TYR A 172 -6.98 -17.88 1.52
CA TYR A 172 -7.07 -19.32 1.71
C TYR A 172 -8.48 -19.73 2.14
N ILE A 173 -9.06 -19.01 3.10
CA ILE A 173 -10.37 -19.33 3.68
C ILE A 173 -11.47 -19.22 2.64
N ILE A 174 -11.52 -18.13 1.86
CA ILE A 174 -12.56 -17.94 0.84
C ILE A 174 -12.46 -18.97 -0.30
N ARG A 175 -11.24 -19.43 -0.62
CA ARG A 175 -11.04 -20.43 -1.68
C ARG A 175 -11.46 -21.84 -1.25
N ASN A 176 -11.26 -22.19 0.02
CA ASN A 176 -11.43 -23.57 0.50
C ASN A 176 -12.73 -23.78 1.30
N TYR A 177 -13.29 -22.74 1.90
CA TYR A 177 -14.46 -22.85 2.78
C TYR A 177 -15.56 -21.87 2.41
N SER A 178 -16.79 -22.38 2.43
CA SER A 178 -18.00 -21.57 2.26
C SER A 178 -18.93 -21.72 3.46
N VAL A 179 -19.70 -20.67 3.73
CA VAL A 179 -20.76 -20.73 4.73
C VAL A 179 -21.97 -21.40 4.07
N LYS A 180 -22.34 -22.61 4.50
CA LYS A 180 -23.65 -23.19 4.13
C LYS A 180 -24.74 -22.28 4.69
N LYS A 181 -25.63 -21.83 3.80
CA LYS A 181 -26.83 -21.06 4.14
C LYS A 181 -27.79 -21.89 4.98
#